data_AF-A0A931Z3Z8-F1
#
_entry.id   AF-A0A931Z3Z8-F1
#
_cell.length_a   1.000
_cell.length_b   1.000
_cell.length_c   1.000
_cell.angle_alpha   90.00
_cell.angle_beta   90.00
_cell.angle_gamma   90.00
#
_symmetry.space_group_name_H-M   'P 1'
#
loop_
_entity.id
_entity.type
_entity.pdbx_description
1 polymer ?
#
loop_
_entity_poly.entity_id
_entity_poly.type
_entity_poly.pdbx_seq_one_letter_code
_entity_poly.pdbx_strand_id
1 'polypeptide(L)'
;ASKLMELFGVREIQVGDPAFDAAWFVRTNQPEYLAAALVPAIRAKFMAETGDPRNTGTYKLENGVVRYTEMGGLSPAAVERFAAKLPLLQDLADVAEVSARV
;
A
#
# COMPACT_ATOMS: atom_id res chain seq x y z
N ALA A 1 -7.64 11.75 -10.05
CA ALA A 1 -8.67 10.92 -9.39
C ALA A 1 -10.01 11.17 -10.07
N SER A 2 -10.91 10.18 -10.12
CA SER A 2 -12.25 10.35 -10.69
C SER A 2 -13.14 11.09 -9.69
N LYS A 3 -14.01 12.00 -10.16
CA LYS A 3 -14.96 12.77 -9.32
C LYS A 3 -15.85 11.89 -8.42
N LEU A 4 -16.07 10.63 -8.83
CA LEU A 4 -16.75 9.61 -8.03
C LEU A 4 -15.96 9.19 -6.78
N MET A 5 -14.63 9.06 -6.85
CA MET A 5 -13.82 8.63 -5.70
C MET A 5 -13.82 9.67 -4.57
N GLU A 6 -13.81 10.96 -4.93
CA GLU A 6 -13.90 12.06 -3.96
C GLU A 6 -15.28 12.10 -3.29
N LEU A 7 -16.35 11.82 -4.04
CA LEU A 7 -17.71 11.72 -3.53
C LEU A 7 -17.87 10.56 -2.51
N PHE A 8 -17.10 9.48 -2.66
CA PHE A 8 -17.06 8.37 -1.69
C PHE A 8 -16.02 8.57 -0.56
N GLY A 9 -15.53 9.80 -0.39
CA GLY A 9 -14.66 10.16 0.73
C GLY A 9 -13.21 9.72 0.59
N VAL A 10 -12.78 9.20 -0.56
CA VAL A 10 -11.36 8.85 -0.78
C VAL A 10 -10.54 10.11 -0.84
N ARG A 11 -9.64 10.28 0.13
CA ARG A 11 -8.73 11.42 0.24
C ARG A 11 -7.31 10.93 0.34
N GLU A 12 -6.39 11.79 -0.07
CA GLU A 12 -4.98 11.63 0.25
C GLU A 12 -4.78 11.90 1.75
N ILE A 13 -3.91 11.13 2.38
CA ILE A 13 -3.56 11.29 3.78
C ILE A 13 -2.04 11.44 3.93
N GLN A 14 -1.65 12.13 4.99
CA GLN A 14 -0.29 12.06 5.52
C GLN A 14 -0.31 11.19 6.78
N VAL A 15 0.67 10.31 6.93
CA VAL A 15 0.80 9.45 8.11
C VAL A 15 1.63 10.10 9.22
N GLY A 16 2.21 11.28 8.95
CA GLY A 16 2.96 12.08 9.92
C GLY A 16 4.44 11.70 10.00
N ASP A 17 4.95 11.01 8.99
CA ASP A 17 6.34 10.60 8.86
C ASP A 17 6.90 11.25 7.59
N PRO A 18 7.67 12.35 7.69
CA PRO A 18 8.06 13.14 6.53
C PRO A 18 8.81 12.36 5.45
N ALA A 19 9.62 11.37 5.84
CA ALA A 19 10.37 10.55 4.88
C ALA A 19 9.44 9.62 4.10
N PHE A 20 8.47 9.03 4.80
CA PHE A 20 7.46 8.18 4.17
C PHE A 20 6.49 9.00 3.32
N ASP A 21 5.96 10.10 3.84
CA ASP A 21 4.99 10.98 3.17
C ASP A 21 5.58 11.62 1.90
N ALA A 22 6.91 11.80 1.83
CA ALA A 22 7.61 12.26 0.63
C ALA A 22 7.83 11.15 -0.42
N ALA A 23 7.96 9.89 0.02
CA ALA A 23 8.27 8.75 -0.84
C ALA A 23 7.01 8.03 -1.36
N TRP A 24 5.93 8.03 -0.58
CA TRP A 24 4.74 7.24 -0.84
C TRP A 24 3.48 8.09 -0.79
N PHE A 25 2.60 7.85 -1.77
CA PHE A 25 1.33 8.53 -1.89
C PHE A 25 0.20 7.61 -1.42
N VAL A 26 -0.48 7.97 -0.32
CA VAL A 26 -1.51 7.13 0.30
C VAL A 26 -2.89 7.74 0.11
N ARG A 27 -3.84 6.95 -0.43
CA ARG A 27 -5.24 7.36 -0.60
C ARG A 27 -6.18 6.34 0.02
N THR A 28 -7.15 6.84 0.78
CA THR A 28 -8.13 6.01 1.49
C THR A 28 -9.43 6.77 1.78
N ASN A 29 -10.54 6.05 1.94
CA ASN A 29 -11.79 6.57 2.48
C ASN A 29 -11.92 6.39 4.01
N GLN A 30 -10.92 5.77 4.64
CA GLN A 30 -10.82 5.61 6.09
C GLN A 30 -9.47 6.20 6.59
N PRO A 31 -9.34 7.54 6.62
CA PRO A 31 -8.07 8.20 6.82
C PRO A 31 -7.46 7.95 8.21
N GLU A 32 -8.25 8.03 9.27
CA GLU A 32 -7.79 7.83 10.64
C GLU A 32 -7.36 6.39 10.88
N TYR A 33 -8.14 5.44 10.34
CA TYR A 33 -7.85 4.03 10.45
C TYR A 33 -6.54 3.66 9.74
N LEU A 34 -6.40 4.03 8.46
CA LEU A 34 -5.22 3.64 7.69
C LEU A 34 -3.95 4.32 8.22
N ALA A 35 -4.05 5.58 8.66
CA ALA A 35 -2.93 6.26 9.30
C ALA A 35 -2.46 5.53 10.57
N ALA A 36 -3.40 5.07 11.41
CA ALA A 36 -3.08 4.31 12.62
C ALA A 36 -2.54 2.90 12.30
N ALA A 37 -3.06 2.26 11.24
CA ALA A 37 -2.64 0.93 10.81
C ALA A 37 -1.24 0.92 10.20
N LEU A 38 -0.79 2.01 9.56
CA LEU A 38 0.55 2.17 9.01
C LEU A 38 1.58 2.45 10.11
N VAL A 39 1.71 1.50 11.03
CA VAL A 39 2.69 1.49 12.12
C VAL A 39 4.14 1.53 11.57
N PRO A 40 5.12 2.00 12.37
CA PRO A 40 6.49 2.17 11.90
C PRO A 40 7.11 0.93 11.23
N ALA A 41 6.77 -0.28 11.70
CA ALA A 41 7.25 -1.52 11.11
C ALA A 41 6.75 -1.75 9.67
N ILE A 42 5.48 -1.42 9.39
CA ILE A 42 4.89 -1.53 8.04
C ILE A 42 5.50 -0.45 7.14
N ARG A 43 5.66 0.78 7.66
CA ARG A 43 6.32 1.87 6.91
C ARG A 43 7.75 1.52 6.53
N ALA A 44 8.51 0.89 7.43
CA ALA A 44 9.87 0.45 7.14
C ALA A 44 9.92 -0.55 5.97
N LYS A 45 8.94 -1.46 5.86
CA LYS A 45 8.84 -2.39 4.74
C LYS A 45 8.61 -1.65 3.41
N PHE A 46 7.67 -0.70 3.36
CA PHE A 46 7.49 0.18 2.19
C PHE A 46 8.78 0.91 1.84
N MET A 47 9.45 1.52 2.83
CA MET A 47 10.66 2.29 2.61
C MET A 47 11.82 1.44 2.06
N ALA A 48 11.92 0.17 2.46
CA ALA A 48 12.90 -0.77 1.93
C ALA A 48 12.73 -1.02 0.41
N GLU A 49 11.52 -0.82 -0.13
CA GLU A 49 11.27 -1.00 -1.56
C GLU A 49 11.57 0.24 -2.41
N THR A 50 11.67 1.43 -1.80
CA THR A 50 11.95 2.69 -2.50
C THR A 50 13.33 2.71 -3.16
N GLY A 51 14.25 1.86 -2.68
CA GLY A 51 15.61 1.74 -3.23
C GLY A 51 15.73 0.85 -4.47
N ASP A 52 14.67 0.13 -4.86
CA ASP A 52 14.70 -0.70 -6.08
C ASP A 52 14.10 0.10 -7.25
N PRO A 53 14.89 0.53 -8.25
CA PRO A 53 14.39 1.27 -9.41
C PRO A 53 13.42 0.45 -10.28
N ARG A 54 13.32 -0.87 -10.06
CA ARG A 54 12.34 -1.74 -10.72
C ARG A 54 10.99 -1.76 -10.02
N ASN A 55 10.88 -1.15 -8.83
CA ASN A 55 9.65 -1.06 -8.09
C ASN A 55 8.74 0.04 -8.67
N THR A 56 7.98 -0.33 -9.68
CA THR A 56 7.01 0.56 -10.36
C THR A 56 5.56 0.26 -9.99
N GLY A 57 5.37 -0.68 -9.06
CA GLY A 57 4.05 -1.20 -8.73
C GLY A 57 3.25 -0.33 -7.77
N THR A 58 1.96 -0.60 -7.72
CA THR A 58 1.00 0.03 -6.82
C THR A 58 0.38 -1.01 -5.90
N TYR A 59 0.20 -0.64 -4.64
CA TYR A 59 -0.57 -1.40 -3.66
C TYR A 59 -2.00 -0.88 -3.59
N LYS A 60 -2.97 -1.79 -3.57
CA LYS A 60 -4.39 -1.46 -3.40
C LYS A 60 -5.01 -2.36 -2.34
N LEU A 61 -5.74 -1.74 -1.41
CA LEU A 61 -6.55 -2.41 -0.40
C LEU A 61 -8.02 -2.13 -0.72
N GLU A 62 -8.80 -3.16 -1.03
CA GLU A 62 -10.22 -3.00 -1.39
C GLU A 62 -10.98 -4.29 -1.08
N ASN A 63 -12.15 -4.18 -0.44
CA ASN A 63 -13.03 -5.31 -0.12
C ASN A 63 -12.32 -6.47 0.60
N GLY A 64 -11.45 -6.16 1.57
CA GLY A 64 -10.68 -7.16 2.31
C GLY A 64 -9.57 -7.85 1.51
N VAL A 65 -9.26 -7.37 0.30
CA VAL A 65 -8.21 -7.91 -0.57
C VAL A 65 -7.08 -6.90 -0.70
N VAL A 66 -5.85 -7.36 -0.50
CA VAL A 66 -4.64 -6.63 -0.87
C VAL A 66 -4.19 -7.07 -2.25
N ARG A 67 -3.84 -6.11 -3.09
CA ARG A 67 -3.25 -6.37 -4.41
C ARG A 67 -2.01 -5.51 -4.61
N TYR A 68 -0.94 -6.15 -5.06
CA TYR A 68 0.17 -5.46 -5.73
C TYR A 68 0.03 -5.61 -7.24
N THR A 69 0.33 -4.56 -8.00
CA THR A 69 0.32 -4.60 -9.48
C THR A 69 1.48 -3.78 -10.00
N GLU A 70 2.33 -4.37 -10.84
CA GLU A 70 3.40 -3.68 -11.56
C GLU A 70 3.23 -3.83 -13.08
N MET A 71 3.80 -2.91 -13.85
CA MET A 71 3.82 -3.01 -15.31
C MET A 71 4.93 -3.96 -15.75
N GLY A 72 4.61 -4.93 -16.62
CA GLY A 72 5.60 -5.88 -17.13
C GLY A 72 4.99 -7.20 -17.58
N GLY A 73 5.80 -8.26 -17.59
CA GLY A 73 5.40 -9.61 -17.93
C GLY A 73 5.91 -10.65 -16.93
N LEU A 74 5.37 -11.86 -17.00
CA LEU A 74 5.77 -12.97 -16.15
C LEU A 74 7.12 -13.53 -16.61
N SER A 75 8.11 -13.48 -15.73
CA SER A 75 9.47 -14.03 -15.92
C SER A 75 9.99 -14.53 -14.57
N PRO A 76 11.04 -15.37 -14.53
CA PRO A 76 11.65 -15.77 -13.26
C PRO A 76 12.02 -14.58 -12.35
N ALA A 77 12.62 -13.54 -12.93
CA ALA A 77 12.93 -12.31 -12.20
C ALA A 77 11.68 -11.56 -11.70
N ALA A 78 10.56 -11.62 -12.43
CA ALA A 78 9.29 -11.06 -11.96
C ALA A 78 8.72 -11.88 -10.78
N VAL A 79 8.83 -13.21 -10.82
CA VAL A 79 8.41 -14.09 -9.71
C VAL A 79 9.23 -13.78 -8.46
N GLU A 80 10.54 -13.62 -8.57
CA GLU A 80 11.41 -13.23 -7.44
C GLU A 80 11.02 -11.87 -6.87
N ARG A 81 10.74 -10.87 -7.71
CA ARG A 81 10.25 -9.56 -7.24
C ARG A 81 8.91 -9.68 -6.53
N PHE A 82 7.96 -10.44 -7.06
CA PHE A 82 6.67 -10.66 -6.40
C PHE A 82 6.83 -11.38 -5.07
N ALA A 83 7.71 -12.38 -4.99
CA ALA A 83 8.02 -13.05 -3.74
C ALA A 83 8.57 -12.07 -2.69
N ALA A 84 9.41 -11.12 -3.11
CA ALA A 84 9.92 -10.08 -2.22
C ALA A 84 8.83 -9.13 -1.67
N LYS A 85 7.66 -9.03 -2.33
CA LYS A 85 6.52 -8.21 -1.87
C LYS A 85 5.63 -8.92 -0.85
N LEU A 86 5.71 -10.25 -0.75
CA LEU A 86 4.83 -11.05 0.11
C LEU A 86 4.82 -10.59 1.58
N PRO A 87 5.95 -10.25 2.21
CA PRO A 87 5.94 -9.83 3.62
C PRO A 87 5.20 -8.52 3.88
N LEU A 88 5.15 -7.61 2.91
CA LEU A 88 4.35 -6.38 3.02
C LEU A 88 2.88 -6.66 2.69
N LEU A 89 2.61 -7.50 1.69
CA LEU A 89 1.25 -7.92 1.34
C LEU A 89 0.54 -8.63 2.49
N GLN A 90 1.28 -9.42 3.29
CA GLN A 90 0.75 -10.09 4.48
C GLN A 90 0.34 -9.08 5.55
N ASP A 91 1.22 -8.15 5.94
CA ASP A 91 0.89 -7.11 6.92
C ASP A 91 -0.33 -6.28 6.48
N LEU A 92 -0.39 -5.93 5.19
CA LEU A 92 -1.54 -5.19 4.65
C LEU A 92 -2.82 -6.02 4.64
N ALA A 93 -2.72 -7.35 4.56
CA ALA A 93 -3.88 -8.25 4.61
C ALA A 93 -4.45 -8.30 6.03
N ASP A 94 -3.58 -8.33 7.03
CA ASP A 94 -3.99 -8.24 8.44
C ASP A 94 -4.70 -6.91 8.72
N VAL A 95 -4.18 -5.80 8.16
CA VAL A 95 -4.86 -4.50 8.19
C VAL A 95 -6.23 -4.56 7.49
N ALA A 96 -6.32 -5.17 6.30
CA ALA A 96 -7.60 -5.32 5.60
C ALA A 96 -8.63 -6.12 6.43
N GLU A 97 -8.19 -7.20 7.07
CA GLU A 97 -9.05 -8.07 7.86
C GLU A 97 -9.62 -7.34 9.08
N VAL A 98 -8.81 -6.54 9.77
CA VAL A 98 -9.27 -5.74 10.91
C VAL A 98 -10.29 -4.70 10.44
N SER A 99 -10.04 -4.01 9.32
CA SER A 99 -10.98 -3.04 8.74
C SER A 99 -12.32 -3.67 8.37
N ALA A 100 -12.33 -4.91 7.85
CA ALA A 100 -13.56 -5.60 7.46
C ALA A 100 -14.45 -6.05 8.63
N ARG A 101 -13.92 -6.05 9.86
CA ARG A 101 -14.61 -6.46 11.09
C ARG A 101 -15.16 -5.30 11.92
N VAL A 102 -14.85 -4.06 11.56
CA VAL A 102 -15.22 -2.82 12.29
C VAL A 102 -16.35 -2.09 11.58
#